data_AF-A0A7C5LBL2-F1
#
_entry.id   AF-A0A7C5LBL2-F1
#
_cell.length_a   1.000
_cell.length_b   1.000
_cell.length_c   1.000
_cell.angle_alpha   90.00
_cell.angle_beta   90.00
_cell.angle_gamma   90.00
#
_symmetry.space_group_name_H-M   'P 1'
#
loop_
_entity.id
_entity.type
_entity.pdbx_description
1 polymer ?
#
loop_
_entity_poly.entity_id
_entity_poly.type
_entity_poly.pdbx_seq_one_letter_code
_entity_poly.pdbx_strand_id
1 'polypeptide(L)'
;MRSPVTSAALTLSVIFSAVLLLTDAELWASAPHHGYGLAGLAIADMAILTVLQTGRIASPRKIVMVWGLAKFVVFLGDVLTAPEFGITYGEFASYLFSLWAYDGLLISQVLIIAGPYLDRLWAGK
;
A
#
# COMPACT_ATOMS: atom_id res chain seq x y z
N MET A 1 -9.92 17.77 8.42
CA MET A 1 -8.63 18.27 7.88
C MET A 1 -8.51 17.78 6.44
N ARG A 2 -8.26 18.66 5.47
CA ARG A 2 -7.86 18.22 4.13
C ARG A 2 -6.36 17.90 4.18
N SER A 3 -5.99 16.66 3.88
CA SER A 3 -4.61 16.14 3.96
C SER A 3 -4.16 15.75 2.55
N PRO A 4 -3.93 16.71 1.64
CA PRO A 4 -3.79 16.46 0.22
C PRO A 4 -2.65 15.48 -0.11
N VAL A 5 -1.52 15.55 0.61
CA VAL A 5 -0.38 14.64 0.38
C VAL A 5 -0.75 13.23 0.80
N THR A 6 -1.30 13.07 2.00
CA THR A 6 -1.75 11.76 2.50
C THR A 6 -2.83 11.15 1.60
N SER A 7 -3.79 11.96 1.16
CA SER A 7 -4.85 11.51 0.24
C SER A 7 -4.28 11.07 -1.11
N ALA A 8 -3.33 11.84 -1.67
CA ALA A 8 -2.68 11.46 -2.92
C ALA A 8 -1.88 10.15 -2.78
N ALA A 9 -1.17 9.98 -1.66
CA ALA A 9 -0.42 8.75 -1.39
C ALA A 9 -1.33 7.52 -1.24
N LEU A 10 -2.47 7.64 -0.56
CA LEU A 10 -3.48 6.59 -0.49
C LEU A 10 -4.07 6.27 -1.87
N THR A 11 -4.38 7.29 -2.68
CA THR A 11 -4.87 7.10 -4.04
C THR A 11 -3.84 6.35 -4.90
N LEU A 12 -2.56 6.71 -4.81
CA LEU A 12 -1.48 5.99 -5.50
C LEU A 12 -1.42 4.52 -5.04
N SER A 13 -1.46 4.27 -3.73
CA SER A 13 -1.51 2.91 -3.17
C SER A 13 -2.65 2.08 -3.74
N VAL A 14 -3.85 2.66 -3.87
CA VAL A 14 -5.02 2.01 -4.51
C VAL A 14 -4.77 1.73 -5.98
N ILE A 15 -4.24 2.70 -6.73
CA ILE A 15 -3.96 2.55 -8.17
C ILE A 15 -2.94 1.42 -8.39
N PHE A 16 -1.83 1.40 -7.65
CA PHE A 16 -0.82 0.36 -7.77
C PHE A 16 -1.36 -1.02 -7.38
N SER A 17 -2.18 -1.09 -6.33
CA SER A 17 -2.87 -2.32 -5.96
C SER A 17 -3.78 -2.81 -7.10
N ALA A 18 -4.55 -1.91 -7.71
CA ALA A 18 -5.42 -2.25 -8.84
C ALA A 18 -4.62 -2.70 -10.07
N VAL A 19 -3.48 -2.06 -10.37
CA VAL A 19 -2.59 -2.49 -11.45
C VAL A 19 -2.14 -3.93 -11.21
N LEU A 20 -1.56 -4.24 -10.04
CA LEU A 20 -1.15 -5.61 -9.72
C LEU A 20 -2.30 -6.61 -9.84
N LEU A 21 -3.46 -6.30 -9.25
CA LEU A 21 -4.64 -7.16 -9.31
C LEU A 21 -5.14 -7.41 -10.73
N LEU A 22 -4.92 -6.49 -11.67
CA LEU A 22 -5.41 -6.60 -13.04
C LEU A 22 -4.37 -7.16 -14.02
N THR A 23 -3.08 -6.95 -13.76
CA THR A 23 -2.01 -7.25 -14.73
C THR A 23 -1.12 -8.42 -14.34
N ASP A 24 -1.08 -8.78 -13.05
CA ASP A 24 -0.24 -9.88 -12.59
C ASP A 24 -0.98 -11.22 -12.71
N ALA A 25 -0.72 -11.94 -13.80
CA ALA A 25 -1.32 -13.25 -14.04
C ALA A 25 -0.84 -14.31 -13.05
N GLU A 26 0.43 -14.22 -12.62
CA GLU A 26 1.04 -15.18 -11.69
C GLU A 26 0.43 -15.08 -10.30
N LEU A 27 0.07 -13.86 -9.86
CA LEU A 27 -0.68 -13.65 -8.62
C LEU A 27 -1.95 -14.49 -8.58
N TRP A 28 -2.71 -14.55 -9.67
CA TRP A 28 -3.95 -15.32 -9.74
C TRP A 28 -3.76 -16.79 -10.05
N ALA A 29 -2.73 -17.16 -10.79
CA ALA A 29 -2.45 -18.54 -11.13
C ALA A 29 -1.87 -19.32 -9.94
N SER A 30 -0.95 -18.69 -9.21
CA SER A 30 -0.10 -19.34 -8.21
C SER A 30 -0.49 -18.96 -6.78
N ALA A 31 -1.10 -17.78 -6.57
CA ALA A 31 -1.37 -17.24 -5.24
C ALA A 31 -2.71 -16.47 -5.08
N PRO A 32 -3.88 -17.05 -5.43
CA PRO A 32 -5.16 -16.33 -5.38
C PRO A 32 -5.48 -15.70 -4.02
N HIS A 33 -5.06 -16.33 -2.93
CA HIS A 33 -5.28 -15.83 -1.57
C HIS A 33 -4.50 -14.54 -1.28
N HIS A 34 -3.28 -14.39 -1.80
CA HIS A 34 -2.53 -13.13 -1.75
C HIS A 34 -3.22 -12.06 -2.59
N GLY A 35 -3.78 -12.43 -3.75
CA GLY A 35 -4.63 -11.54 -4.56
C GLY A 35 -5.83 -11.00 -3.79
N TYR A 36 -6.57 -11.86 -3.08
CA TYR A 36 -7.67 -11.41 -2.21
C TYR A 36 -7.18 -10.54 -1.04
N GLY A 37 -6.01 -10.85 -0.48
CA GLY A 37 -5.36 -10.04 0.55
C GLY A 37 -5.08 -8.62 0.06
N LEU A 38 -4.45 -8.49 -1.11
CA LEU A 38 -4.16 -7.21 -1.75
C LEU A 38 -5.45 -6.42 -2.05
N ALA A 39 -6.49 -7.08 -2.55
CA ALA A 39 -7.80 -6.45 -2.77
C ALA A 39 -8.41 -5.91 -1.46
N GLY A 40 -8.33 -6.67 -0.38
CA GLY A 40 -8.77 -6.22 0.95
C GLY A 40 -7.99 -4.99 1.44
N LEU A 41 -6.66 -4.98 1.27
CA LEU A 41 -5.82 -3.83 1.61
C LEU A 41 -6.12 -2.59 0.76
N ALA A 42 -6.46 -2.76 -0.51
CA ALA A 42 -6.85 -1.66 -1.40
C ALA A 42 -8.22 -1.07 -1.00
N ILE A 43 -9.19 -1.92 -0.64
CA ILE A 43 -10.50 -1.48 -0.12
C ILE A 43 -10.33 -0.71 1.19
N ALA A 44 -9.45 -1.17 2.08
CA ALA A 44 -9.16 -0.47 3.32
C ALA A 44 -8.53 0.92 3.08
N ASP A 45 -7.62 1.06 2.10
CA ASP A 45 -7.10 2.38 1.71
C ASP A 45 -8.21 3.32 1.24
N MET A 46 -9.15 2.82 0.43
CA MET A 46 -10.32 3.59 -0.04
C MET A 46 -11.23 4.02 1.12
N ALA A 47 -11.42 3.14 2.11
CA ALA A 47 -12.19 3.47 3.31
C ALA A 47 -11.50 4.56 4.14
N ILE A 48 -10.19 4.44 4.37
CA ILE A 48 -9.40 5.46 5.07
C ILE A 48 -9.46 6.79 4.31
N LEU A 49 -9.25 6.77 2.99
CA LEU A 49 -9.33 7.96 2.14
C LEU A 49 -10.68 8.67 2.27
N THR A 50 -11.78 7.91 2.20
CA THR A 50 -13.14 8.42 2.39
C THR A 50 -13.30 9.06 3.75
N VAL A 51 -12.84 8.40 4.81
CA VAL A 51 -12.98 8.92 6.18
C VAL A 51 -12.15 10.20 6.37
N LEU A 52 -10.94 10.26 5.82
CA LEU A 52 -10.10 11.47 5.83
C LEU A 52 -10.83 12.66 5.17
N GLN A 53 -11.51 12.43 4.06
CA GLN A 53 -12.27 13.45 3.34
C GLN A 53 -13.50 13.95 4.12
N THR A 54 -14.17 13.07 4.89
CA THR A 54 -15.31 13.47 5.73
C THR A 54 -14.92 14.26 6.98
N GLY A 55 -13.65 14.18 7.41
CA GLY A 55 -13.16 14.89 8.60
C GLY A 55 -13.71 14.40 9.93
N ARG A 56 -14.36 13.23 9.99
CA ARG A 56 -15.05 12.70 11.17
C ARG A 56 -14.14 12.05 12.23
N ILE A 57 -12.83 11.97 12.00
CA ILE A 57 -11.87 11.37 12.94
C ILE A 57 -11.07 12.45 13.67
N ALA A 58 -10.96 12.31 14.99
CA ALA A 58 -10.21 13.23 15.86
C ALA A 58 -8.68 13.14 15.70
N SER A 59 -8.13 11.97 15.38
CA SER A 59 -6.67 11.78 15.22
C SER A 59 -6.29 10.95 13.97
N PRO A 60 -6.59 11.46 12.75
CA PRO A 60 -6.35 10.72 11.51
C PRO A 60 -4.86 10.41 11.26
N ARG A 61 -3.97 11.27 11.77
CA ARG A 61 -2.52 11.19 11.55
C ARG A 61 -1.91 9.89 12.05
N LYS A 62 -2.19 9.52 13.31
CA LYS A 62 -1.63 8.30 13.92
C LYS A 62 -2.12 7.04 13.20
N ILE A 63 -3.41 7.01 12.87
CA ILE A 63 -4.04 5.89 12.18
C ILE A 63 -3.37 5.68 10.83
N VAL A 64 -3.24 6.74 10.03
CA VAL A 64 -2.60 6.68 8.71
C VAL A 64 -1.14 6.21 8.81
N MET A 65 -0.36 6.73 9.77
CA MET A 65 1.03 6.32 9.94
C MET A 65 1.16 4.84 10.30
N VAL A 66 0.37 4.38 11.28
CA VAL A 66 0.38 2.98 11.71
C VAL A 66 -0.07 2.07 10.57
N TRP A 67 -1.10 2.49 9.82
CA TRP A 67 -1.60 1.77 8.67
C TRP A 67 -0.54 1.63 7.57
N GLY A 68 0.08 2.74 7.16
CA GLY A 68 1.14 2.73 6.15
C GLY A 68 2.33 1.88 6.57
N LEU A 69 2.75 1.96 7.85
CA LEU A 69 3.83 1.12 8.38
C LEU A 69 3.46 -0.36 8.37
N ALA A 70 2.26 -0.71 8.84
CA ALA A 70 1.78 -2.08 8.84
C ALA A 70 1.75 -2.66 7.42
N LYS A 71 1.19 -1.92 6.45
CA LYS A 71 1.18 -2.33 5.04
C LYS A 71 2.57 -2.45 4.45
N PHE A 72 3.47 -1.52 4.75
CA PHE A 72 4.87 -1.59 4.27
C PHE A 72 5.55 -2.88 4.75
N VAL A 73 5.36 -3.25 6.02
CA VAL A 73 5.88 -4.50 6.59
C VAL A 73 5.22 -5.72 5.94
N VAL A 74 3.90 -5.69 5.70
CA VAL A 74 3.19 -6.79 5.02
C VAL A 74 3.78 -7.00 3.62
N PHE A 75 3.90 -5.95 2.81
CA PHE A 75 4.44 -6.09 1.46
C PHE A 75 5.87 -6.59 1.47
N LEU A 76 6.77 -6.02 2.27
CA LEU A 76 8.13 -6.56 2.39
C LEU A 76 8.14 -8.01 2.90
N GLY A 77 7.19 -8.36 3.75
CA GLY A 77 6.97 -9.71 4.25
C GLY A 77 6.53 -10.70 3.17
N ASP A 78 5.95 -10.26 2.05
CA ASP A 78 5.56 -11.15 0.95
C ASP A 78 6.76 -11.96 0.45
N VAL A 79 7.98 -11.39 0.46
CA VAL A 79 9.19 -12.15 0.08
C VAL A 79 9.32 -13.46 0.87
N LEU A 80 8.85 -13.49 2.12
CA LEU A 80 8.95 -14.67 2.98
C LEU A 80 8.01 -15.81 2.57
N THR A 81 7.06 -15.57 1.66
CA THR A 81 6.14 -16.58 1.14
C THR A 81 6.74 -17.36 -0.03
N ALA A 82 7.98 -17.05 -0.45
CA ALA A 82 8.71 -17.78 -1.49
C ALA A 82 8.64 -19.33 -1.39
N PRO A 83 8.73 -19.96 -0.19
CA PRO A 83 8.60 -21.40 -0.05
C PRO A 83 7.25 -21.97 -0.53
N GLU A 84 6.18 -21.17 -0.51
CA GLU A 84 4.86 -21.57 -1.02
C GLU A 84 4.87 -21.81 -2.53
N PHE A 85 5.81 -21.20 -3.24
CA PHE A 85 5.97 -21.30 -4.69
C PHE A 85 7.10 -22.26 -5.11
N GLY A 86 7.79 -22.88 -4.15
CA GLY A 86 8.91 -23.79 -4.43
C GLY A 86 10.16 -23.12 -5.02
N ILE A 87 10.30 -21.81 -4.84
CA ILE A 87 11.46 -21.00 -5.30
C ILE A 87 12.21 -20.39 -4.13
N THR A 88 13.40 -19.87 -4.39
CA THR A 88 14.21 -19.20 -3.36
C THR A 88 13.68 -17.80 -3.03
N TYR A 89 13.99 -17.30 -1.83
CA TYR A 89 13.67 -15.93 -1.43
C TYR A 89 14.22 -14.88 -2.40
N GLY A 90 15.43 -15.10 -2.94
CA GLY A 90 16.07 -14.19 -3.89
C GLY A 90 15.35 -14.15 -5.24
N GLU A 91 14.91 -15.30 -5.75
CA GLU A 91 14.12 -15.40 -6.99
C GLU A 91 12.77 -14.72 -6.82
N PHE A 92 12.07 -14.98 -5.71
CA PHE A 92 10.76 -14.36 -5.48
C PHE A 92 10.84 -12.86 -5.26
N ALA A 93 11.85 -12.39 -4.50
CA ALA A 93 12.12 -10.96 -4.38
C ALA A 93 12.40 -10.34 -5.75
N SER A 94 13.24 -10.98 -6.57
CA SER A 94 13.55 -10.48 -7.92
C SER A 94 12.30 -10.39 -8.79
N TYR A 95 11.38 -11.35 -8.68
CA TYR A 95 10.08 -11.29 -9.32
C TYR A 95 9.24 -10.10 -8.81
N LEU A 96 9.04 -9.97 -7.50
CA LEU A 96 8.23 -8.89 -6.91
C LEU A 96 8.78 -7.51 -7.29
N PHE A 97 10.09 -7.30 -7.18
CA PHE A 97 10.76 -6.04 -7.55
C PHE A 97 10.95 -5.87 -9.07
N SER A 98 10.59 -6.86 -9.89
CA SER A 98 10.45 -6.66 -11.35
C SER A 98 9.10 -6.05 -11.73
N LEU A 99 8.11 -6.14 -10.83
CA LEU A 99 6.80 -5.54 -11.00
C LEU A 99 6.85 -4.08 -10.56
N TRP A 100 6.96 -3.15 -11.52
CA TRP A 100 7.00 -1.70 -11.22
C TRP A 100 5.84 -1.22 -10.32
N ALA A 101 4.69 -1.87 -10.39
CA ALA A 101 3.54 -1.54 -9.56
C ALA A 101 3.76 -1.92 -8.09
N TYR A 102 4.50 -2.99 -7.80
CA TYR A 102 4.89 -3.38 -6.45
C TYR A 102 5.86 -2.36 -5.83
N ASP A 103 6.83 -1.87 -6.60
CA ASP A 103 7.71 -0.76 -6.16
C ASP A 103 6.91 0.51 -5.85
N GLY A 104 5.99 0.88 -6.75
CA GLY A 104 5.09 2.01 -6.55
C GLY A 104 4.23 1.86 -5.29
N LEU A 105 3.83 0.63 -4.96
CA LEU A 105 3.05 0.31 -3.78
C LEU A 105 3.85 0.51 -2.49
N LEU A 106 5.12 0.06 -2.45
CA LEU A 106 6.05 0.30 -1.35
C LEU A 106 6.33 1.80 -1.15
N ILE A 107 6.62 2.52 -2.24
CA ILE A 107 6.83 3.98 -2.22
C ILE A 107 5.59 4.69 -1.69
N SER A 108 4.39 4.25 -2.10
CA SER A 108 3.14 4.81 -1.62
C SER A 108 3.00 4.66 -0.10
N GLN A 109 3.43 3.56 0.50
CA GLN A 109 3.40 3.40 1.95
C GLN A 109 4.36 4.36 2.66
N VAL A 110 5.58 4.56 2.11
CA VAL A 110 6.52 5.56 2.63
C VAL A 110 5.90 6.96 2.60
N LEU A 111 5.20 7.30 1.51
CA LEU A 111 4.49 8.57 1.38
C LEU A 111 3.28 8.67 2.34
N ILE A 112 2.57 7.58 2.61
CA ILE A 112 1.49 7.53 3.60
C ILE A 112 2.05 7.79 5.02
N ILE A 113 3.19 7.19 5.36
CA ILE A 113 3.85 7.39 6.66
C ILE A 113 4.35 8.83 6.80
N ALA A 114 4.98 9.38 5.77
CA ALA A 114 5.49 10.75 5.76
C ALA A 114 4.39 11.81 5.59
N GLY A 115 3.26 11.44 4.97
CA GLY A 115 2.18 12.33 4.55
C GLY A 115 1.70 13.29 5.64
N PRO A 116 1.38 12.82 6.86
CA PRO A 116 0.98 13.70 7.96
C PRO A 116 1.99 14.79 8.32
N TYR A 117 3.29 14.54 8.14
CA TYR A 117 4.34 15.54 8.37
C TYR A 117 4.43 16.51 7.20
N LEU A 118 4.39 16.01 5.96
CA LEU A 118 4.41 16.82 4.75
C LEU A 118 3.19 17.74 4.65
N ASP A 119 2.01 17.26 5.03
CA ASP A 119 0.78 18.04 5.09
C ASP A 119 0.87 19.20 6.11
N ARG A 120 1.66 19.05 7.19
CA ARG A 120 1.92 20.18 8.12
C ARG A 120 2.82 21.23 7.50
N LEU A 121 3.88 20.82 6.82
CA LEU A 121 4.80 21.74 6.15
C LEU A 121 4.09 22.55 5.08
N TRP A 122 3.15 21.93 4.37
CA TRP A 122 2.34 22.60 3.36
C TRP A 122 1.32 23.57 3.96
N ALA A 123 0.66 23.21 5.07
CA ALA A 123 -0.34 24.03 5.74
C ALA A 123 0.22 25.14 6.64
N GLY A 124 1.53 25.12 6.93
CA GLY A 124 2.25 26.14 7.69
C GLY A 124 2.83 27.27 6.82
N LYS A 125 2.59 27.23 5.51
CA LYS A 125 2.63 28.41 4.63
C LYS A 125 1.23 28.99 4.53
#